data_AF-A0A371Y0T5-F1
#
_entry.id   AF-A0A371Y0T5-F1
#
_cell.length_a   1.000
_cell.length_b   1.000
_cell.length_c   1.000
_cell.angle_alpha   90.00
_cell.angle_beta   90.00
_cell.angle_gamma   90.00
#
_symmetry.space_group_name_H-M   'P 1'
#
loop_
_entity.id
_entity.type
_entity.pdbx_description
1 polymer ?
#
loop_
_entity_poly.entity_id
_entity_poly.type
_entity_poly.pdbx_seq_one_letter_code
_entity_poly.pdbx_strand_id
1 'polypeptide(L)'
;MPLGSAAHWCLIVEASEPNTGYDTGGSGPITVGGTREHTPFADHIGECVVAVRETHEPNTGRVALELPFPTGRVRCESRAGDLRLTPVG
;
A
#
# COMPACT_ATOMS: atom_id res chain seq x y z
N MET A 1 6.07 -27.81 -22.66
CA MET A 1 5.62 -27.30 -21.35
C MET A 1 6.83 -26.73 -20.62
N PRO A 2 7.05 -25.41 -20.50
CA PRO A 2 8.01 -24.88 -19.54
C PRO A 2 7.32 -24.57 -18.21
N LEU A 3 7.92 -25.00 -17.11
CA LEU A 3 7.55 -24.63 -15.75
C LEU A 3 7.90 -23.15 -15.55
N GLY A 4 6.89 -22.31 -15.30
CA GLY A 4 7.08 -20.91 -14.95
C GLY A 4 7.82 -20.78 -13.62
N SER A 5 8.76 -19.83 -13.54
CA SER A 5 9.44 -19.47 -12.31
C SER A 5 8.40 -18.97 -11.29
N ALA A 6 8.15 -19.74 -10.24
CA ALA A 6 7.44 -19.24 -9.07
C ALA A 6 8.39 -18.28 -8.35
N ALA A 7 8.14 -16.98 -8.45
CA ALA A 7 8.81 -16.00 -7.60
C ALA A 7 8.32 -16.22 -6.17
N HIS A 8 9.17 -16.77 -5.31
CA HIS A 8 8.94 -16.78 -3.87
C HIS A 8 9.20 -15.37 -3.34
N TRP A 9 8.16 -14.53 -3.33
CA TRP A 9 8.22 -13.24 -2.67
C TRP A 9 8.32 -13.48 -1.16
N CYS A 10 9.54 -13.44 -0.63
CA CYS A 10 9.75 -13.45 0.82
C CYS A 10 9.43 -12.05 1.35
N LEU A 11 8.42 -11.94 2.22
CA LEU A 11 8.18 -10.73 2.98
C LEU A 11 9.30 -10.60 4.03
N ILE A 12 10.16 -9.60 3.87
CA ILE A 12 11.15 -9.24 4.87
C ILE A 12 10.52 -8.18 5.77
N VAL A 13 10.44 -8.45 7.07
CA VAL A 13 9.94 -7.50 8.06
C VAL A 13 11.12 -6.94 8.82
N GLU A 14 11.36 -5.64 8.65
CA GLU A 14 12.39 -4.89 9.39
C GLU A 14 11.69 -3.87 10.29
N ALA A 15 12.13 -3.79 11.55
CA ALA A 15 11.62 -2.81 12.48
C ALA A 15 12.52 -1.56 12.46
N SER A 16 11.90 -0.39 12.36
CA SER A 16 12.57 0.92 12.41
C SER A 16 11.82 1.86 13.32
N GLU A 17 12.48 2.94 13.77
CA GLU A 17 11.79 3.98 14.53
C GLU A 17 10.75 4.68 13.63
N PRO A 18 9.58 5.08 14.16
CA PRO A 18 8.57 5.80 13.38
C PRO A 18 9.16 7.02 12.67
N ASN A 19 8.79 7.21 11.40
CA ASN A 19 9.26 8.30 10.53
C ASN A 19 10.75 8.25 10.16
N THR A 20 11.45 7.16 10.46
CA THR A 20 12.77 6.92 9.90
C THR A 20 12.64 6.77 8.39
N GLY A 21 13.38 7.58 7.64
CA GLY A 21 13.45 7.47 6.19
C GLY A 21 13.96 6.08 5.77
N TYR A 22 13.58 5.64 4.57
CA TYR A 22 13.95 4.33 4.05
C TYR A 22 14.87 4.48 2.84
N ASP A 23 16.07 3.90 2.89
CA ASP A 23 16.94 3.84 1.72
C ASP A 23 16.52 2.69 0.82
N THR A 24 16.02 3.02 -0.38
CA THR A 24 15.63 2.01 -1.38
C THR A 24 16.81 1.58 -2.25
N GLY A 25 18.04 1.94 -1.89
CA GLY A 25 19.24 1.70 -2.66
C GLY A 25 19.23 2.50 -3.95
N GLY A 26 19.14 1.82 -5.10
CA GLY A 26 19.26 2.44 -6.43
C GLY A 26 18.15 3.45 -6.79
N SER A 27 17.04 3.48 -6.05
CA SER A 27 15.92 4.39 -6.29
C SER A 27 15.92 5.62 -5.37
N GLY A 28 16.94 5.75 -4.49
CA GLY A 28 17.12 6.89 -3.60
C GLY A 28 16.33 6.81 -2.27
N PRO A 29 16.58 7.75 -1.34
CA PRO A 29 15.95 7.70 -0.03
C PRO A 29 14.49 8.17 -0.05
N ILE A 30 13.62 7.40 0.59
CA ILE A 30 12.25 7.78 0.91
C ILE A 30 12.25 8.57 2.21
N THR A 31 11.68 9.78 2.18
CA THR A 31 11.42 10.54 3.39
C THR A 31 10.05 10.15 3.95
N VAL A 32 10.00 9.73 5.21
CA VAL A 32 8.75 9.40 5.90
C VAL A 32 8.41 10.57 6.82
N GLY A 33 7.36 11.30 6.48
CA GLY A 33 6.83 12.37 7.34
C GLY A 33 5.70 11.85 8.23
N GLY A 34 5.57 12.40 9.43
CA GLY A 34 4.37 12.18 10.23
C GLY A 34 3.15 12.77 9.51
N THR A 35 2.06 12.01 9.44
CA THR A 35 0.79 12.57 8.95
C THR A 35 0.21 13.49 10.01
N ARG A 36 -0.13 14.72 9.62
CA ARG A 36 -0.88 15.66 10.49
C ARG A 36 -2.39 15.49 10.37
N GLU A 37 -2.83 14.78 9.34
CA GLU A 37 -4.23 14.61 8.99
C GLU A 37 -4.67 13.17 9.26
N HIS A 38 -5.92 13.03 9.71
CA HIS A 38 -6.55 11.73 9.92
C HIS A 38 -6.74 11.04 8.56
N THR A 39 -5.99 9.97 8.31
CA THR A 39 -6.13 9.18 7.08
C THR A 39 -7.24 8.15 7.26
N PRO A 40 -7.87 7.65 6.18
CA PRO A 40 -8.84 6.55 6.27
C PRO A 40 -8.28 5.27 6.92
N PHE A 41 -6.95 5.10 6.98
CA PHE A 41 -6.34 3.97 7.69
C PHE A 41 -6.30 4.15 9.20
N ALA A 42 -6.38 5.39 9.71
CA ALA A 42 -6.31 5.63 11.14
C ALA A 42 -7.50 5.00 11.89
N ASP A 43 -8.67 4.88 11.24
CA ASP A 43 -9.85 4.19 11.77
C ASP A 43 -9.66 2.67 11.92
N HIS A 44 -8.64 2.10 11.28
CA HIS A 44 -8.41 0.66 11.19
C HIS A 44 -7.10 0.21 11.87
N ILE A 45 -6.48 1.08 12.69
CA ILE A 45 -5.26 0.72 13.41
C ILE A 45 -5.54 -0.43 14.39
N GLY A 46 -4.78 -1.51 14.27
CA GLY A 46 -4.93 -2.73 15.07
C GLY A 46 -5.86 -3.77 14.45
N GLU A 47 -6.50 -3.46 13.31
CA GLU A 47 -7.29 -4.41 12.56
C GLU A 47 -6.45 -5.18 11.53
N CYS A 48 -6.82 -6.44 11.29
CA CYS A 48 -6.21 -7.24 10.24
C CYS A 48 -6.83 -6.91 8.88
N VAL A 49 -5.99 -6.76 7.85
CA VAL A 49 -6.44 -6.74 6.46
C VAL A 49 -6.99 -8.13 6.10
N VAL A 50 -8.24 -8.18 5.63
CA VAL A 50 -8.97 -9.43 5.38
C VAL A 50 -8.69 -9.97 3.97
N ALA A 51 -8.45 -9.08 3.01
CA ALA A 51 -8.09 -9.41 1.64
C ALA A 51 -7.37 -8.22 0.99
N VAL A 52 -6.77 -8.45 -0.18
CA VAL A 52 -6.24 -7.39 -1.04
C VAL A 52 -6.82 -7.59 -2.43
N ARG A 53 -7.42 -6.55 -3.00
CA ARG A 53 -7.95 -6.58 -4.36
C ARG A 53 -7.27 -5.50 -5.19
N GLU A 54 -6.57 -5.92 -6.24
CA GLU A 54 -5.91 -5.02 -7.17
C GLU A 54 -6.75 -4.84 -8.43
N THR A 55 -6.89 -3.60 -8.88
CA THR A 55 -7.55 -3.25 -10.14
C THR A 55 -6.60 -2.42 -10.97
N HIS A 56 -6.31 -2.88 -12.18
CA HIS A 56 -5.50 -2.16 -13.15
C HIS A 56 -6.39 -1.52 -14.21
N GLU A 57 -6.20 -0.23 -14.46
CA GLU A 57 -6.80 0.47 -15.59
C GLU A 57 -5.84 0.45 -16.79
N PRO A 58 -6.11 -0.37 -17.83
CA PRO A 58 -5.13 -0.64 -18.90
C PRO A 58 -4.70 0.61 -19.68
N ASN A 59 -5.60 1.58 -19.81
CA ASN A 59 -5.40 2.75 -20.68
C ASN A 59 -4.67 3.90 -19.99
N THR A 60 -4.59 3.90 -18.65
CA THR A 60 -3.99 5.00 -17.89
C THR A 60 -2.82 4.55 -17.03
N GLY A 61 -2.57 3.24 -16.94
CA GLY A 61 -1.56 2.66 -16.05
C GLY A 61 -1.92 2.83 -14.58
N ARG A 62 -3.15 3.21 -14.24
CA ARG A 62 -3.59 3.36 -12.86
C ARG A 62 -3.74 2.01 -12.21
N VAL A 63 -3.23 1.94 -11.00
CA VAL A 63 -3.45 0.81 -10.10
C VAL A 63 -4.26 1.33 -8.92
N ALA A 64 -5.33 0.61 -8.61
CA ALA A 64 -6.08 0.80 -7.40
C ALA A 64 -6.03 -0.47 -6.55
N LEU A 65 -5.81 -0.29 -5.25
CA LEU A 65 -5.85 -1.34 -4.25
C LEU A 65 -7.06 -1.10 -3.35
N GLU A 66 -7.84 -2.14 -3.12
CA GLU A 66 -8.92 -2.15 -2.12
C GLU A 66 -8.53 -3.10 -0.99
N LEU A 67 -8.54 -2.55 0.23
CA LEU A 67 -8.10 -3.19 1.47
C LEU A 67 -9.29 -3.26 2.43
N PRO A 68 -10.03 -4.37 2.46
CA PRO A 68 -11.03 -4.62 3.49
C PRO A 68 -10.43 -4.92 4.86
N PHE A 69 -11.06 -4.34 5.87
CA PHE A 69 -10.91 -4.56 7.30
C PHE A 69 -12.26 -5.08 7.87
N PRO A 70 -12.27 -5.68 9.07
CA PRO A 70 -13.51 -6.06 9.74
C PRO A 70 -14.55 -4.93 9.86
N THR A 71 -14.11 -3.68 10.09
CA THR A 71 -15.00 -2.55 10.32
C THR A 71 -15.26 -1.66 9.10
N GLY A 72 -14.56 -1.88 7.98
CA GLY A 72 -14.65 -1.02 6.82
C GLY A 72 -13.67 -1.38 5.73
N ARG A 73 -13.54 -0.53 4.71
CA ARG A 73 -12.61 -0.77 3.60
C ARG A 73 -11.95 0.54 3.19
N VAL A 74 -10.70 0.46 2.78
CA VAL A 74 -9.96 1.60 2.23
C VAL A 74 -9.57 1.31 0.78
N ARG A 75 -9.89 2.23 -0.11
CA ARG A 75 -9.41 2.24 -1.48
C ARG A 75 -8.22 3.19 -1.61
N CYS A 76 -7.16 2.68 -2.20
CA CYS A 76 -5.93 3.38 -2.48
C CYS A 76 -5.79 3.49 -4.00
N GLU A 77 -5.61 4.68 -4.54
CA GLU A 77 -5.39 4.87 -5.97
C GLU A 77 -4.20 5.80 -6.20
N SER A 78 -3.36 5.46 -7.19
CA SER A 78 -2.33 6.38 -7.67
C SER A 78 -2.89 7.26 -8.78
N ARG A 79 -2.69 8.57 -8.66
CA ARG A 79 -3.06 9.57 -9.66
C ARG A 79 -1.93 10.55 -9.90
N ALA A 80 -1.30 10.44 -11.08
CA ALA A 80 -0.21 11.33 -11.49
C ALA A 80 0.95 11.40 -10.47
N GLY A 81 1.21 10.28 -9.79
CA GLY A 81 2.22 10.20 -8.72
C GLY A 81 1.66 10.42 -7.31
N ASP A 82 0.44 10.96 -7.18
CA ASP A 82 -0.20 11.15 -5.87
C ASP A 82 -0.96 9.91 -5.42
N LEU A 83 -0.77 9.51 -4.17
CA LEU A 83 -1.61 8.50 -3.53
C LEU A 83 -2.88 9.16 -2.97
N ARG A 84 -4.04 8.67 -3.38
CA ARG A 84 -5.34 9.07 -2.82
C ARG A 84 -5.95 7.91 -2.05
N LEU A 85 -6.49 8.23 -0.89
CA LEU A 85 -7.13 7.29 0.01
C LEU A 85 -8.59 7.67 0.16
N THR A 86 -9.49 6.71 -0.03
CA THR A 86 -10.92 6.90 0.21
C THR A 86 -11.49 5.76 1.05
N PRO A 87 -12.30 6.07 2.08
CA PRO A 87 -13.10 5.05 2.74
C PRO A 87 -14.16 4.54 1.75
N VAL A 88 -14.38 3.23 1.74
CA VAL A 88 -15.41 2.57 0.93
C VAL A 88 -16.40 1.90 1.89
N GLY A 89 -17.64 2.42 1.88
CA GLY A 89 -18.74 1.93 2.71
C GLY A 89 -19.24 0.54 2.36
#